data_AF-Q9I1K5-F1
#
_entry.id   AF-Q9I1K5-F1
#
_cell.length_a   1.000
_cell.length_b   1.000
_cell.length_c   1.000
_cell.angle_alpha   90.00
_cell.angle_beta   90.00
_cell.angle_gamma   90.00
#
_symmetry.space_group_name_H-M   'P 1'
#
loop_
_entity.id
_entity.type
_entity.pdbx_description
1 polymer ?
#
loop_
_entity_poly.entity_id
_entity_poly.type
_entity_poly.pdbx_seq_one_letter_code
_entity_poly.pdbx_strand_id
1 'polypeptide(L)'
;MSTPPAAPLRIALVGDHDPHITAHRAIPLALRLAGEALGLEIAFDWLASDRLPAEPALERYDGFWCVPGSPYRDADAVLRLIAHARGRRRPFLGTCAGFQHTILEFARNALGWQAATHGEEHPHSDQAVIAALPCALLEAREDVRLLRGSRLALAYAADWIEADYHCRYAIAPRFAAELTGGALRASAWSADGAIRAVELEQHPFFVATLFQPERAALAGVLPPLPKAFVEACRTQRRDHPRRGPTPYYAVIFSSHRSAVDDGYAEAAERMLELASRQPGYLGVESVRGANGFGITVSYWDSEAAIRAWSRHAEHRDAQARGRHDWYAGFSARIARVEREYAFPAQPDTAQSPASS
;
A
#
# COMPACT_ATOMS: atom_id res chain seq x y z
N MET A 1 -4.97 -27.47 -17.06
CA MET A 1 -4.60 -26.14 -17.59
C MET A 1 -3.82 -25.43 -16.50
N SER A 2 -2.59 -24.99 -16.75
CA SER A 2 -1.77 -24.27 -15.77
C SER A 2 -2.39 -22.89 -15.52
N THR A 3 -2.71 -22.56 -14.27
CA THR A 3 -3.17 -21.22 -13.89
C THR A 3 -2.09 -20.22 -14.31
N PRO A 4 -2.41 -19.14 -15.04
CA PRO A 4 -1.41 -18.16 -15.42
C PRO A 4 -0.70 -17.63 -14.16
N PRO A 5 0.63 -17.44 -14.18
CA PRO A 5 1.37 -16.95 -13.03
C PRO A 5 0.77 -15.62 -12.59
N ALA A 6 0.55 -15.47 -11.27
CA ALA A 6 0.01 -14.24 -10.72
C ALA A 6 0.94 -13.08 -11.09
N ALA A 7 0.36 -11.98 -11.58
CA ALA A 7 1.14 -10.80 -11.97
C ALA A 7 2.12 -10.39 -10.86
N PRO A 8 3.33 -9.92 -11.19
CA PRO A 8 4.32 -9.54 -10.19
C PRO A 8 3.80 -8.43 -9.29
N LEU A 9 4.18 -8.46 -8.03
CA LEU A 9 3.95 -7.37 -7.08
C LEU A 9 4.86 -6.19 -7.49
N ARG A 10 4.30 -4.99 -7.69
CA ARG A 10 5.06 -3.83 -8.20
C ARG A 10 5.40 -2.85 -7.09
N ILE A 11 6.67 -2.65 -6.79
CA ILE A 11 7.11 -1.67 -5.78
C ILE A 11 7.69 -0.43 -6.46
N ALA A 12 7.28 0.76 -6.01
CA ALA A 12 7.93 2.02 -6.40
C ALA A 12 9.07 2.34 -5.43
N LEU A 13 10.30 2.41 -5.92
CA LEU A 13 11.46 2.88 -5.16
C LEU A 13 11.64 4.38 -5.42
N VAL A 14 11.29 5.20 -4.44
CA VAL A 14 11.18 6.65 -4.57
C VAL A 14 12.44 7.30 -4.04
N GLY A 15 13.21 7.90 -4.94
CA GLY A 15 14.47 8.56 -4.66
C GLY A 15 15.40 8.56 -5.86
N ASP A 16 16.44 9.39 -5.78
CA ASP A 16 17.38 9.60 -6.87
C ASP A 16 18.44 8.51 -6.88
N HIS A 17 18.15 7.44 -7.63
CA HIS A 17 19.03 6.27 -7.71
C HIS A 17 20.48 6.66 -8.04
N ASP A 18 21.38 6.14 -7.22
CA ASP A 18 22.83 6.29 -7.31
C ASP A 18 23.48 4.95 -6.90
N PRO A 19 24.21 4.28 -7.81
CA PRO A 19 24.85 2.99 -7.52
C PRO A 19 26.00 3.08 -6.50
N HIS A 20 26.50 4.28 -6.19
CA HIS A 20 27.52 4.49 -5.16
C HIS A 20 26.94 4.47 -3.73
N ILE A 21 25.63 4.69 -3.59
CA ILE A 21 24.96 4.62 -2.29
C ILE A 21 24.75 3.15 -1.90
N THR A 22 25.29 2.75 -0.75
CA THR A 22 25.22 1.37 -0.24
C THR A 22 23.80 0.85 -0.11
N ALA A 23 22.87 1.67 0.40
CA ALA A 23 21.46 1.29 0.50
C ALA A 23 20.82 1.01 -0.89
N HIS A 24 21.15 1.80 -1.91
CA HIS A 24 20.60 1.60 -3.27
C HIS A 24 21.03 0.28 -3.90
N ARG A 25 22.25 -0.18 -3.59
CA ARG A 25 22.71 -1.53 -3.97
C ARG A 25 22.01 -2.63 -3.17
N ALA A 26 21.67 -2.35 -1.92
CA ALA A 26 21.06 -3.31 -0.99
C ALA A 26 19.56 -3.53 -1.23
N ILE A 27 18.81 -2.47 -1.60
CA ILE A 27 17.35 -2.52 -1.76
C ILE A 27 16.88 -3.58 -2.78
N PRO A 28 17.45 -3.68 -4.00
CA PRO A 28 17.07 -4.74 -4.94
C PRO A 28 17.30 -6.15 -4.39
N LEU A 29 18.39 -6.34 -3.63
CA LEU A 29 18.69 -7.61 -2.98
C LEU A 29 17.69 -7.92 -1.85
N ALA A 30 17.32 -6.92 -1.05
CA ALA A 30 16.32 -7.04 0.00
C ALA A 30 14.95 -7.46 -0.57
N LEU A 31 14.52 -6.83 -1.67
CA LEU A 31 13.29 -7.21 -2.37
C LEU A 31 13.37 -8.62 -2.94
N ARG A 32 14.50 -9.02 -3.55
CA ARG A 32 14.69 -10.39 -4.05
C ARG A 32 14.57 -11.42 -2.94
N LEU A 33 15.28 -11.23 -1.82
CA LEU A 33 15.21 -12.13 -0.67
C LEU A 33 13.79 -12.21 -0.09
N ALA A 34 13.08 -11.09 -0.02
CA ALA A 34 11.69 -11.07 0.43
C ALA A 34 10.76 -11.83 -0.53
N GLY A 35 10.96 -11.69 -1.84
CA GLY A 35 10.23 -12.43 -2.87
C GLY A 35 10.46 -13.93 -2.77
N GLU A 36 11.72 -14.36 -2.64
CA GLU A 36 12.10 -15.77 -2.43
C GLU A 36 11.43 -16.34 -1.17
N ALA A 37 11.52 -15.63 -0.05
CA ALA A 37 10.96 -16.08 1.23
C ALA A 37 9.42 -16.15 1.23
N LEU A 38 8.74 -15.33 0.41
CA LEU A 38 7.29 -15.26 0.33
C LEU A 38 6.69 -16.02 -0.87
N GLY A 39 7.54 -16.59 -1.75
CA GLY A 39 7.11 -17.23 -2.99
C GLY A 39 6.44 -16.26 -3.97
N LEU A 40 6.93 -15.02 -4.05
CA LEU A 40 6.36 -13.95 -4.88
C LEU A 40 7.35 -13.47 -5.92
N GLU A 41 6.85 -13.22 -7.13
CA GLU A 41 7.56 -12.40 -8.10
C GLU A 41 7.37 -10.92 -7.75
N ILE A 42 8.48 -10.19 -7.57
CA ILE A 42 8.48 -8.77 -7.23
C ILE A 42 9.20 -8.01 -8.34
N ALA A 43 8.48 -7.08 -8.95
CA ALA A 43 9.04 -6.09 -9.87
C ALA A 43 9.15 -4.75 -9.14
N PHE A 44 10.13 -3.94 -9.50
CA PHE A 44 10.26 -2.59 -8.97
C PHE A 44 10.68 -1.59 -10.04
N ASP A 45 10.24 -0.34 -9.86
CA ASP A 45 10.68 0.78 -10.69
C ASP A 45 11.37 1.81 -9.78
N TRP A 46 12.56 2.27 -10.16
CA TRP A 46 13.17 3.46 -9.55
C TRP A 46 12.50 4.71 -10.09
N LEU A 47 11.92 5.50 -9.19
CA LEU A 47 11.26 6.75 -9.47
C LEU A 47 12.11 7.90 -8.91
N ALA A 48 12.83 8.55 -9.82
CA ALA A 48 13.59 9.75 -9.51
C ALA A 48 12.67 10.85 -8.97
N SER A 49 13.14 11.61 -7.98
CA SER A 49 12.31 12.59 -7.26
C SER A 49 11.76 13.68 -8.18
N ASP A 50 12.55 14.10 -9.16
CA ASP A 50 12.22 15.10 -10.18
C ASP A 50 11.40 14.57 -11.37
N ARG A 51 11.15 13.26 -11.42
CA ARG A 51 10.39 12.58 -12.50
C ARG A 51 9.33 11.64 -11.95
N LEU A 52 8.78 11.97 -10.79
CA LEU A 52 7.65 11.23 -10.22
C LEU A 52 6.43 11.33 -11.13
N PRO A 53 5.79 10.20 -11.48
CA PRO A 53 4.60 10.22 -12.30
C PRO A 53 3.42 10.82 -11.53
N ALA A 54 2.57 11.56 -12.24
CA ALA A 54 1.32 12.05 -11.68
C ALA A 54 0.30 10.91 -11.51
N GLU A 55 -0.71 11.15 -10.68
CA GLU A 55 -1.92 10.32 -10.69
C GLU A 55 -2.60 10.36 -12.08
N PRO A 56 -3.21 9.26 -12.56
CA PRO A 56 -3.42 7.98 -11.88
C PRO A 56 -2.27 6.96 -12.03
N ALA A 57 -1.15 7.30 -12.69
CA ALA A 57 -0.10 6.34 -13.01
C ALA A 57 0.59 5.71 -11.77
N LEU A 58 0.49 6.34 -10.59
CA LEU A 58 0.91 5.79 -9.30
C LEU A 58 0.06 4.59 -8.83
N GLU A 59 -1.18 4.48 -9.30
CA GLU A 59 -2.11 3.40 -8.91
C GLU A 59 -1.64 2.02 -9.38
N ARG A 60 -0.64 1.95 -10.27
CA ARG A 60 -0.01 0.71 -10.73
C ARG A 60 0.95 0.07 -9.71
N TYR A 61 1.34 0.76 -8.64
CA TYR A 61 2.25 0.23 -7.62
C TYR A 61 1.51 -0.37 -6.43
N ASP A 62 1.99 -1.51 -5.93
CA ASP A 62 1.54 -2.25 -4.74
C ASP A 62 1.94 -1.57 -3.44
N GLY A 63 3.10 -0.94 -3.41
CA GLY A 63 3.55 -0.09 -2.31
C GLY A 63 4.68 0.82 -2.75
N PHE A 64 5.03 1.73 -1.86
CA PHE A 64 6.05 2.76 -2.07
C PHE A 64 7.14 2.62 -1.02
N TRP A 65 8.39 2.60 -1.45
CA TRP A 65 9.55 2.68 -0.58
C TRP A 65 10.29 3.99 -0.85
N CYS A 66 10.22 4.96 0.06
CA CYS A 66 11.03 6.17 0.02
C CYS A 66 12.44 5.85 0.54
N VAL A 67 13.42 5.88 -0.35
CA VAL A 67 14.76 5.31 -0.13
C VAL A 67 15.75 6.34 0.43
N PRO A 68 16.92 5.94 0.96
CA PRO A 68 17.98 6.87 1.37
C PRO A 68 18.51 7.73 0.22
N GLY A 69 19.34 8.75 0.52
CA GLY A 69 19.99 9.58 -0.50
C GLY A 69 19.41 10.99 -0.65
N SER A 70 19.27 11.71 0.46
CA SER A 70 18.99 13.16 0.45
C SER A 70 20.27 13.97 0.17
N PRO A 71 20.14 15.24 -0.28
CA PRO A 71 18.90 15.91 -0.68
C PRO A 71 18.34 15.32 -1.98
N TYR A 72 17.01 15.23 -2.06
CA TYR A 72 16.35 14.83 -3.30
C TYR A 72 16.36 16.00 -4.29
N ARG A 73 16.43 15.72 -5.60
CA ARG A 73 16.34 16.74 -6.66
C ARG A 73 15.04 17.54 -6.61
N ASP A 74 13.91 16.91 -6.26
CA ASP A 74 12.63 17.57 -5.98
C ASP A 74 12.03 17.00 -4.68
N ALA A 75 12.35 17.64 -3.55
CA ALA A 75 11.84 17.24 -2.24
C ALA A 75 10.31 17.37 -2.15
N ASP A 76 9.70 18.40 -2.76
CA ASP A 76 8.26 18.62 -2.70
C ASP A 76 7.48 17.52 -3.45
N ALA A 77 8.02 17.01 -4.56
CA ALA A 77 7.46 15.84 -5.25
C ALA A 77 7.47 14.60 -4.35
N VAL A 78 8.56 14.37 -3.62
CA VAL A 78 8.64 13.27 -2.66
C VAL A 78 7.60 13.43 -1.55
N LEU A 79 7.42 14.64 -0.99
CA LEU A 79 6.39 14.90 0.01
C LEU A 79 4.97 14.64 -0.54
N ARG A 80 4.68 15.03 -1.79
CA ARG A 80 3.40 14.71 -2.45
C ARG A 80 3.18 13.21 -2.60
N LEU A 81 4.23 12.44 -2.90
CA LEU A 81 4.12 10.98 -3.01
C LEU A 81 3.90 10.31 -1.65
N ILE A 82 4.60 10.75 -0.60
CA ILE A 82 4.38 10.25 0.77
C ILE A 82 2.94 10.55 1.20
N ALA A 83 2.45 11.77 0.93
CA ALA A 83 1.08 12.16 1.19
C ALA A 83 0.07 11.29 0.41
N HIS A 84 0.37 10.96 -0.85
CA HIS A 84 -0.43 10.04 -1.65
C HIS A 84 -0.49 8.66 -1.00
N ALA A 85 0.66 8.07 -0.63
CA ALA A 85 0.70 6.75 -0.01
C ALA A 85 -0.11 6.74 1.30
N ARG A 86 0.09 7.76 2.16
CA ARG A 86 -0.64 7.95 3.41
C ARG A 86 -2.15 8.08 3.18
N GLY A 87 -2.56 9.00 2.30
CA GLY A 87 -3.97 9.33 2.05
C GLY A 87 -4.72 8.21 1.34
N ARG A 88 -4.05 7.48 0.44
CA ARG A 88 -4.61 6.31 -0.27
C ARG A 88 -4.43 5.00 0.49
N ARG A 89 -3.93 5.06 1.72
CA ARG A 89 -3.69 3.90 2.59
C ARG A 89 -2.82 2.84 1.90
N ARG A 90 -1.88 3.24 1.04
CA ARG A 90 -0.99 2.33 0.29
C ARG A 90 0.21 1.97 1.15
N PRO A 91 0.66 0.71 1.18
CA PRO A 91 1.79 0.30 1.99
C PRO A 91 3.00 1.19 1.68
N PHE A 92 3.60 1.69 2.74
CA PHE A 92 4.69 2.65 2.66
C PHE A 92 5.83 2.26 3.60
N LEU A 93 7.05 2.33 3.09
CA LEU A 93 8.29 2.20 3.85
C LEU A 93 9.18 3.41 3.58
N GLY A 94 9.66 4.10 4.62
CA GLY A 94 10.66 5.17 4.49
C GLY A 94 11.93 4.83 5.24
N THR A 95 13.09 4.77 4.59
CA THR A 95 14.38 4.48 5.27
C THR A 95 15.35 5.67 5.15
N CYS A 96 16.01 6.03 6.26
CA CYS A 96 16.90 7.19 6.40
C CYS A 96 16.30 8.51 5.87
N ALA A 97 16.67 8.94 4.66
CA ALA A 97 16.08 10.11 4.01
C ALA A 97 14.55 9.97 3.85
N GLY A 98 14.06 8.77 3.55
CA GLY A 98 12.63 8.50 3.50
C GLY A 98 11.93 8.68 4.85
N PHE A 99 12.61 8.37 5.96
CA PHE A 99 12.11 8.70 7.30
C PHE A 99 12.07 10.19 7.54
N GLN A 100 13.14 10.90 7.22
CA GLN A 100 13.22 12.36 7.39
C GLN A 100 12.10 13.07 6.63
N HIS A 101 11.85 12.68 5.39
CA HIS A 101 10.80 13.27 4.55
C HIS A 101 9.40 12.82 4.96
N THR A 102 9.25 11.65 5.60
CA THR A 102 7.97 11.24 6.22
C THR A 102 7.59 12.19 7.35
N ILE A 103 8.55 12.55 8.20
CA ILE A 103 8.32 13.51 9.29
C ILE A 103 7.98 14.89 8.73
N LEU A 104 8.71 15.34 7.71
CA LEU A 104 8.46 16.62 7.06
C LEU A 104 7.07 16.66 6.40
N GLU A 105 6.67 15.59 5.71
CA GLU A 105 5.33 15.45 5.11
C GLU A 105 4.24 15.53 6.17
N PHE A 106 4.39 14.78 7.26
CA PHE A 106 3.41 14.73 8.32
C PHE A 106 3.26 16.10 9.02
N ALA A 107 4.39 16.77 9.30
CA ALA A 107 4.39 18.12 9.86
C ALA A 107 3.62 19.11 8.97
N ARG A 108 3.94 19.16 7.67
CA ARG A 108 3.33 20.12 6.75
C ARG A 108 1.86 19.82 6.44
N ASN A 109 1.52 18.55 6.20
CA ASN A 109 0.23 18.19 5.63
C ASN A 109 -0.77 17.63 6.64
N ALA A 110 -0.31 16.90 7.66
CA ALA A 110 -1.20 16.33 8.67
C ALA A 110 -1.39 17.26 9.86
N LEU A 111 -0.32 17.95 10.30
CA LEU A 111 -0.37 18.91 11.41
C LEU A 111 -0.54 20.37 10.94
N GLY A 112 -0.36 20.64 9.65
CA GLY A 112 -0.56 21.98 9.07
C GLY A 112 0.60 22.94 9.30
N TRP A 113 1.78 22.47 9.73
CA TRP A 113 2.97 23.30 9.97
C TRP A 113 3.67 23.64 8.66
N GLN A 114 3.08 24.54 7.88
CA GLN A 114 3.58 24.90 6.54
C GLN A 114 5.02 25.41 6.56
N ALA A 115 5.47 26.03 7.67
CA ALA A 115 6.83 26.52 7.83
C ALA A 115 7.86 25.43 8.18
N ALA A 116 7.45 24.18 8.42
CA ALA A 116 8.36 23.09 8.74
C ALA A 116 9.39 22.89 7.60
N THR A 117 10.65 22.67 7.95
CA THR A 117 11.78 22.56 7.01
C THR A 117 12.71 21.40 7.37
N HIS A 118 13.57 21.03 6.41
CA HIS A 118 14.66 20.08 6.61
C HIS A 118 15.98 20.82 6.84
N GLY A 119 16.71 20.49 7.90
CA GLY A 119 17.94 21.17 8.29
C GLY A 119 19.12 20.99 7.31
N GLU A 120 19.08 20.00 6.42
CA GLU A 120 20.07 19.87 5.35
C GLU A 120 19.97 21.00 4.32
N GLU A 121 18.75 21.47 4.06
CA GLU A 121 18.46 22.54 3.09
C GLU A 121 18.35 23.91 3.77
N HIS A 122 17.87 23.93 5.03
CA HIS A 122 17.64 25.14 5.81
C HIS A 122 18.31 25.05 7.20
N PRO A 123 19.66 25.07 7.29
CA PRO A 123 20.40 24.79 8.53
C PRO A 123 20.11 25.76 9.68
N HIS A 124 19.66 26.97 9.37
CA HIS A 124 19.40 28.03 10.36
C HIS A 124 17.90 28.23 10.66
N SER A 125 17.04 27.32 10.20
CA SER A 125 15.59 27.44 10.40
C SER A 125 15.18 27.00 11.81
N ASP A 126 14.50 27.90 12.53
CA ASP A 126 13.82 27.57 13.79
C ASP A 126 12.63 26.62 13.59
N GLN A 127 12.25 26.36 12.34
CA GLN A 127 11.21 25.42 11.96
C GLN A 127 11.79 24.14 11.34
N ALA A 128 13.10 23.89 11.49
CA ALA A 128 13.72 22.64 11.05
C ALA A 128 13.22 21.47 11.93
N VAL A 129 12.25 20.70 11.42
CA VAL A 129 11.69 19.52 12.11
C VAL A 129 12.62 18.33 12.04
N ILE A 130 13.42 18.29 10.98
CA ILE A 130 14.59 17.42 10.87
C ILE A 130 15.84 18.30 11.05
N ALA A 131 16.68 17.96 12.02
CA ALA A 131 17.89 18.72 12.36
C ALA A 131 19.13 17.84 12.33
N ALA A 132 20.30 18.47 12.19
CA ALA A 132 21.58 17.78 12.23
C ALA A 132 21.77 17.08 13.58
N LEU A 133 22.21 15.82 13.53
CA LEU A 133 22.59 15.07 14.72
C LEU A 133 23.91 15.63 15.27
N PRO A 134 24.03 15.79 16.61
CA PRO A 134 25.29 16.20 17.22
C PRO A 134 26.43 15.21 16.94
N CYS A 135 26.09 13.91 16.90
CA CYS A 135 26.98 12.84 16.48
C CYS A 135 26.33 12.16 15.27
N ALA A 136 26.93 12.34 14.08
CA ALA A 136 26.41 11.75 12.86
C ALA A 136 26.51 10.22 12.91
N LEU A 137 25.42 9.53 12.54
CA LEU A 137 25.33 8.08 12.50
C LEU A 137 25.83 7.56 11.14
N LEU A 138 27.08 7.86 10.80
CA LEU A 138 27.71 7.43 9.56
C LEU A 138 28.35 6.05 9.76
N GLU A 139 27.81 5.04 9.07
CA GLU A 139 28.27 3.64 9.20
C GLU A 139 28.23 3.15 10.66
N ALA A 140 27.32 3.70 11.45
CA ALA A 140 27.16 3.38 12.86
C ALA A 140 26.23 2.18 13.07
N ARG A 141 26.45 1.47 14.18
CA ARG A 141 25.53 0.48 14.74
C ARG A 141 25.16 0.85 16.16
N GLU A 142 23.88 0.76 16.48
CA GLU A 142 23.38 0.99 17.84
C GLU A 142 22.22 0.04 18.16
N ASP A 143 22.06 -0.25 19.46
CA ASP A 143 20.88 -0.92 19.99
C ASP A 143 19.67 0.01 19.95
N VAL A 144 18.56 -0.52 19.48
CA VAL A 144 17.30 0.20 19.33
C VAL A 144 16.18 -0.59 20.01
N ARG A 145 15.50 0.06 20.96
CA ARG A 145 14.30 -0.47 21.61
C ARG A 145 13.11 -0.32 20.69
N LEU A 146 12.35 -1.39 20.49
CA LEU A 146 11.13 -1.39 19.71
C LEU A 146 9.90 -1.22 20.63
N LEU A 147 8.86 -0.55 20.12
CA LEU A 147 7.57 -0.49 20.78
C LEU A 147 6.89 -1.86 20.67
N ARG A 148 6.70 -2.55 21.79
CA ARG A 148 5.99 -3.83 21.81
C ARG A 148 4.62 -3.73 21.14
N GLY A 149 4.31 -4.68 20.27
CA GLY A 149 3.06 -4.72 19.50
C GLY A 149 3.00 -3.80 18.28
N SER A 150 4.03 -2.99 18.03
CA SER A 150 4.17 -2.24 16.77
C SER A 150 4.41 -3.16 15.58
N ARG A 151 4.16 -2.69 14.34
CA ARG A 151 4.45 -3.49 13.14
C ARG A 151 5.93 -3.80 13.04
N LEU A 152 6.78 -2.87 13.47
CA LEU A 152 8.22 -3.05 13.51
C LEU A 152 8.62 -4.16 14.49
N ALA A 153 8.12 -4.14 15.73
CA ALA A 153 8.39 -5.21 16.71
C ALA A 153 7.86 -6.58 16.23
N LEU A 154 6.69 -6.61 15.59
CA LEU A 154 6.14 -7.82 14.99
C LEU A 154 6.98 -8.34 13.82
N ALA A 155 7.47 -7.45 12.96
CA ALA A 155 8.33 -7.83 11.83
C ALA A 155 9.64 -8.47 12.31
N TYR A 156 10.26 -7.90 13.34
CA TYR A 156 11.51 -8.42 13.92
C TYR A 156 11.31 -9.55 14.92
N ALA A 157 10.08 -9.77 15.41
CA ALA A 157 9.77 -10.67 16.52
C ALA A 157 10.66 -10.41 17.76
N ALA A 158 10.92 -9.14 18.06
CA ALA A 158 11.84 -8.74 19.13
C ALA A 158 11.40 -7.40 19.77
N ASP A 159 11.82 -7.19 21.02
CA ASP A 159 11.67 -5.91 21.74
C ASP A 159 12.89 -4.99 21.53
N TRP A 160 14.01 -5.52 21.04
CA TRP A 160 15.27 -4.80 20.78
C TRP A 160 15.95 -5.35 19.52
N ILE A 161 16.65 -4.49 18.78
CA ILE A 161 17.45 -4.87 17.61
C ILE A 161 18.75 -4.07 17.56
N GLU A 162 19.78 -4.61 16.90
CA GLU A 162 20.90 -3.81 16.41
C GLU A 162 20.54 -3.23 15.04
N ALA A 163 20.74 -1.92 14.88
CA ALA A 163 20.38 -1.19 13.67
C ALA A 163 21.60 -0.53 13.00
N ASP A 164 21.71 -0.65 11.68
CA ASP A 164 22.75 0.00 10.86
C ASP A 164 22.28 1.37 10.34
N TYR A 165 23.18 2.36 10.39
CA TYR A 165 22.88 3.74 9.99
C TYR A 165 23.86 4.30 8.96
N HIS A 166 23.34 5.21 8.14
CA HIS A 166 24.12 6.15 7.34
C HIS A 166 23.34 7.46 7.23
N CYS A 167 23.22 8.20 8.33
CA CYS A 167 22.41 9.43 8.37
C CYS A 167 23.07 10.51 9.24
N ARG A 168 22.92 11.77 8.83
CA ARG A 168 23.41 12.94 9.56
C ARG A 168 22.30 13.75 10.23
N TYR A 169 21.04 13.45 9.91
CA TYR A 169 19.88 14.22 10.35
C TYR A 169 18.81 13.31 10.94
N ALA A 170 18.09 13.81 11.94
CA ALA A 170 16.98 13.11 12.60
C ALA A 170 15.91 14.11 13.07
N ILE A 171 14.84 13.60 13.69
CA ILE A 171 13.81 14.46 14.32
C ILE A 171 14.47 15.38 15.34
N ALA A 172 14.22 16.68 15.23
CA ALA A 172 14.68 17.64 16.22
C ALA A 172 13.92 17.41 17.54
N PRO A 173 14.61 17.27 18.70
CA PRO A 173 13.97 16.91 19.96
C PRO A 173 12.79 17.81 20.36
N ARG A 174 12.85 19.11 20.04
CA ARG A 174 11.79 20.09 20.34
C ARG A 174 10.43 19.75 19.71
N PHE A 175 10.42 19.05 18.57
CA PHE A 175 9.18 18.71 17.85
C PHE A 175 8.74 17.26 18.08
N ALA A 176 9.59 16.43 18.70
CA ALA A 176 9.38 14.99 18.79
C ALA A 176 8.03 14.63 19.46
N ALA A 177 7.75 15.23 20.62
CA ALA A 177 6.54 14.93 21.39
C ALA A 177 5.25 15.28 20.62
N GLU A 178 5.24 16.42 19.93
CA GLU A 178 4.06 16.88 19.20
C GLU A 178 3.87 16.11 17.88
N LEU A 179 4.96 15.79 17.17
CA LEU A 179 4.95 14.92 15.99
C LEU A 179 4.41 13.53 16.31
N THR A 180 4.77 12.98 17.48
CA THR A 180 4.43 11.59 17.84
C THR A 180 3.33 11.44 18.88
N GLY A 181 2.66 12.53 19.25
CA GLY A 181 1.58 12.55 20.24
C GLY A 181 0.21 12.16 19.68
N GLY A 182 0.09 12.02 18.36
CA GLY A 182 -1.17 11.74 17.65
C GLY A 182 -1.14 10.42 16.87
N ALA A 183 -1.68 10.46 15.65
CA ALA A 183 -1.81 9.27 14.79
C ALA A 183 -0.46 8.71 14.32
N LEU A 184 0.57 9.55 14.16
CA LEU A 184 1.93 9.10 13.94
C LEU A 184 2.55 8.79 15.31
N ARG A 185 3.03 7.57 15.54
CA ARG A 185 3.62 7.16 16.81
C ARG A 185 5.08 6.82 16.64
N ALA A 186 5.89 7.17 17.64
CA ALA A 186 7.23 6.63 17.77
C ALA A 186 7.13 5.12 18.05
N SER A 187 7.84 4.32 17.25
CA SER A 187 7.86 2.86 17.36
C SER A 187 9.24 2.29 17.66
N ALA A 188 10.28 3.13 17.68
CA ALA A 188 11.61 2.72 18.10
C ALA A 188 12.43 3.89 18.68
N TRP A 189 13.31 3.59 19.64
CA TRP A 189 14.17 4.56 20.33
C TRP A 189 15.59 4.04 20.51
N SER A 190 16.58 4.92 20.40
CA SER A 190 17.95 4.67 20.87
C SER A 190 18.01 4.66 22.40
N ALA A 191 19.16 4.26 22.95
CA ALA A 191 19.39 4.21 24.40
C ALA A 191 19.19 5.56 25.12
N ASP A 192 19.46 6.67 24.44
CA ASP A 192 19.26 8.04 24.94
C ASP A 192 17.81 8.56 24.76
N GLY A 193 16.91 7.74 24.21
CA GLY A 193 15.50 8.08 24.01
C GLY A 193 15.21 8.85 22.71
N ALA A 194 16.19 9.07 21.83
CA ALA A 194 15.91 9.67 20.53
C ALA A 194 15.10 8.71 19.64
N ILE A 195 14.14 9.25 18.87
CA ILE A 195 13.26 8.45 18.01
C ILE A 195 14.04 7.93 16.80
N ARG A 196 13.95 6.62 16.58
CA ARG A 196 14.60 5.90 15.46
C ARG A 196 13.62 5.31 14.46
N ALA A 197 12.35 5.18 14.83
CA ALA A 197 11.29 4.79 13.90
C ALA A 197 9.95 5.38 14.30
N VAL A 198 9.10 5.58 13.30
CA VAL A 198 7.70 5.97 13.46
C VAL A 198 6.78 5.07 12.65
N GLU A 199 5.55 4.94 13.12
CA GLU A 199 4.48 4.23 12.44
C GLU A 199 3.20 5.04 12.46
N LEU A 200 2.42 4.97 11.37
CA LEU A 200 1.08 5.57 11.37
C LEU A 200 0.06 4.55 11.92
N GLU A 201 -0.67 4.96 12.95
CA GLU A 201 -1.78 4.17 13.48
C GLU A 201 -2.89 3.99 12.45
N GLN A 202 -3.60 2.87 12.56
CA GLN A 202 -4.75 2.51 11.72
C GLN A 202 -4.49 2.44 10.20
N HIS A 203 -3.26 2.66 9.73
CA HIS A 203 -2.87 2.44 8.33
C HIS A 203 -2.52 0.94 8.11
N PRO A 204 -2.80 0.32 6.94
CA PRO A 204 -2.43 -1.09 6.73
C PRO A 204 -0.93 -1.35 6.95
N PHE A 205 -0.07 -0.54 6.33
CA PHE A 205 1.37 -0.54 6.60
C PHE A 205 1.98 0.82 6.26
N PHE A 206 2.46 1.57 7.26
CA PHE A 206 3.15 2.84 7.05
C PHE A 206 4.20 2.95 8.14
N VAL A 207 5.43 2.60 7.78
CA VAL A 207 6.56 2.50 8.69
C VAL A 207 7.70 3.34 8.13
N ALA A 208 8.35 4.11 8.98
CA ALA A 208 9.55 4.82 8.61
C ALA A 208 10.63 4.63 9.67
N THR A 209 11.86 4.34 9.24
CA THR A 209 13.02 4.10 10.10
C THR A 209 14.17 5.01 9.73
N LEU A 210 14.83 5.59 10.72
CA LEU A 210 16.07 6.33 10.50
C LEU A 210 17.20 5.37 10.07
N PHE A 211 17.24 4.16 10.64
CA PHE A 211 18.15 3.10 10.21
C PHE A 211 17.79 2.51 8.85
N GLN A 212 18.74 1.77 8.27
CA GLN A 212 18.70 1.21 6.93
C GLN A 212 18.70 -0.34 6.98
N PRO A 213 17.57 -0.98 7.32
CA PRO A 213 17.50 -2.44 7.46
C PRO A 213 17.82 -3.19 6.17
N GLU A 214 17.64 -2.56 5.01
CA GLU A 214 18.00 -3.09 3.69
C GLU A 214 19.46 -3.55 3.61
N ARG A 215 20.37 -2.91 4.35
CA ARG A 215 21.81 -3.17 4.27
C ARG A 215 22.18 -4.60 4.62
N ALA A 216 21.39 -5.26 5.47
CA ALA A 216 21.59 -6.67 5.82
C ALA A 216 21.55 -7.60 4.59
N ALA A 217 20.82 -7.22 3.54
CA ALA A 217 20.72 -7.99 2.30
C ALA A 217 22.06 -8.10 1.55
N LEU A 218 23.01 -7.19 1.77
CA LEU A 218 24.37 -7.28 1.19
C LEU A 218 25.15 -8.46 1.77
N ALA A 219 24.81 -8.91 2.98
CA ALA A 219 25.37 -10.11 3.60
C ALA A 219 24.53 -11.38 3.32
N GLY A 220 23.53 -11.29 2.44
CA GLY A 220 22.60 -12.39 2.16
C GLY A 220 21.56 -12.65 3.24
N VAL A 221 21.45 -11.77 4.24
CA VAL A 221 20.47 -11.88 5.32
C VAL A 221 19.16 -11.23 4.88
N LEU A 222 18.04 -11.95 5.01
CA LEU A 222 16.70 -11.41 4.74
C LEU A 222 16.35 -10.32 5.76
N PRO A 223 16.23 -9.04 5.36
CA PRO A 223 15.89 -8.00 6.30
C PRO A 223 14.40 -8.09 6.69
N PRO A 224 14.06 -8.18 7.99
CA PRO A 224 12.68 -8.43 8.43
C PRO A 224 11.68 -7.33 8.04
N LEU A 225 12.08 -6.05 8.11
CA LEU A 225 11.18 -4.94 7.80
C LEU A 225 10.81 -4.87 6.30
N PRO A 226 11.75 -4.95 5.33
CA PRO A 226 11.41 -5.08 3.92
C PRO A 226 10.53 -6.30 3.60
N LYS A 227 10.74 -7.45 4.27
CA LYS A 227 9.84 -8.61 4.14
C LYS A 227 8.41 -8.28 4.58
N ALA A 228 8.26 -7.65 5.74
CA ALA A 228 6.95 -7.24 6.27
C ALA A 228 6.25 -6.22 5.36
N PHE A 229 6.99 -5.29 4.77
CA PHE A 229 6.48 -4.34 3.78
C PHE A 229 5.91 -5.04 2.54
N VAL A 230 6.66 -6.01 1.98
CA VAL A 230 6.21 -6.80 0.83
C VAL A 230 4.98 -7.65 1.18
N GLU A 231 4.95 -8.23 2.37
CA GLU A 231 3.79 -8.98 2.85
C GLU A 231 2.54 -8.10 2.98
N ALA A 232 2.69 -6.87 3.47
CA ALA A 232 1.61 -5.89 3.51
C ALA A 232 1.12 -5.50 2.11
N CYS A 233 2.03 -5.34 1.16
CA CYS A 233 1.69 -5.13 -0.26
C CYS A 233 0.89 -6.30 -0.84
N ARG A 234 1.31 -7.54 -0.61
CA ARG A 234 0.57 -8.74 -1.04
C ARG A 234 -0.83 -8.78 -0.43
N THR A 235 -0.92 -8.59 0.89
CA THR A 235 -2.19 -8.58 1.63
C THR A 235 -3.13 -7.51 1.10
N GLN A 236 -2.62 -6.30 0.88
CA GLN A 236 -3.44 -5.22 0.34
C GLN A 236 -3.92 -5.50 -1.08
N ARG A 237 -3.07 -6.09 -1.95
CA ARG A 237 -3.48 -6.50 -3.30
C ARG A 237 -4.52 -7.61 -3.30
N ARG A 238 -4.45 -8.53 -2.34
CA ARG A 238 -5.45 -9.60 -2.17
C ARG A 238 -6.78 -9.05 -1.70
N ASP A 239 -6.75 -8.21 -0.67
CA ASP A 239 -7.97 -7.68 -0.03
C ASP A 239 -8.62 -6.58 -0.88
N HIS A 240 -7.83 -5.91 -1.73
CA HIS A 240 -8.27 -4.91 -2.70
C HIS A 240 -7.67 -5.23 -4.07
N PRO A 241 -8.21 -6.26 -4.76
CA PRO A 241 -7.76 -6.62 -6.09
C PRO A 241 -7.95 -5.42 -7.00
N ARG A 242 -6.85 -4.88 -7.52
CA ARG A 242 -6.94 -3.77 -8.46
C ARG A 242 -7.66 -4.24 -9.70
N ARG A 243 -8.73 -3.52 -10.03
CA ARG A 243 -9.50 -3.74 -11.25
C ARG A 243 -8.76 -3.22 -12.49
N GLY A 244 -7.47 -2.90 -12.39
CA GLY A 244 -6.71 -2.27 -13.46
C GLY A 244 -6.68 -0.74 -13.30
N PRO A 245 -6.06 -0.04 -14.26
CA PRO A 245 -5.96 1.42 -14.22
C PRO A 245 -7.34 2.05 -14.39
N THR A 246 -7.60 3.12 -13.65
CA THR A 246 -8.73 4.01 -13.93
C THR A 246 -8.44 4.85 -15.18
N PRO A 247 -9.47 5.18 -15.99
CA PRO A 247 -10.87 4.81 -15.82
C PRO A 247 -11.17 3.37 -16.30
N TYR A 248 -12.14 2.74 -15.64
CA TYR A 248 -12.77 1.49 -16.11
C TYR A 248 -14.29 1.61 -16.03
N TYR A 249 -15.04 0.58 -16.39
CA TYR A 249 -16.51 0.58 -16.40
C TYR A 249 -17.08 -0.42 -15.40
N ALA A 250 -18.19 -0.04 -14.77
CA ALA A 250 -18.99 -0.89 -13.89
C ALA A 250 -20.37 -1.12 -14.52
N VAL A 251 -20.78 -2.38 -14.64
CA VAL A 251 -22.13 -2.80 -14.97
C VAL A 251 -22.83 -3.17 -13.67
N ILE A 252 -23.73 -2.31 -13.22
CA ILE A 252 -24.48 -2.43 -11.98
C ILE A 252 -25.83 -3.05 -12.30
N PHE A 253 -26.02 -4.31 -11.94
CA PHE A 253 -27.25 -5.05 -12.10
C PHE A 253 -27.98 -5.15 -10.75
N SER A 254 -29.12 -4.47 -10.62
CA SER A 254 -29.98 -4.52 -9.44
C SER A 254 -31.26 -5.29 -9.77
N SER A 255 -31.60 -6.31 -8.98
CA SER A 255 -32.70 -7.23 -9.29
C SER A 255 -33.52 -7.60 -8.06
N HIS A 256 -34.81 -7.88 -8.27
CA HIS A 256 -35.66 -8.61 -7.33
C HIS A 256 -35.90 -10.02 -7.85
N ARG A 257 -35.61 -11.03 -7.03
CA ARG A 257 -35.89 -12.43 -7.36
C ARG A 257 -37.40 -12.70 -7.43
N SER A 258 -37.81 -13.54 -8.38
CA SER A 258 -39.12 -14.18 -8.36
C SER A 258 -39.15 -15.29 -7.30
N ALA A 259 -40.32 -15.92 -7.11
CA ALA A 259 -40.45 -17.11 -6.28
C ALA A 259 -39.87 -18.39 -6.92
N VAL A 260 -39.46 -18.33 -8.20
CA VAL A 260 -38.91 -19.47 -8.93
C VAL A 260 -37.39 -19.52 -8.72
N ASP A 261 -36.91 -20.57 -8.06
CA ASP A 261 -35.47 -20.80 -7.80
C ASP A 261 -34.84 -21.85 -8.72
N ASP A 262 -35.62 -22.46 -9.61
CA ASP A 262 -35.14 -23.60 -10.40
C ASP A 262 -33.99 -23.22 -11.35
N GLY A 263 -32.81 -23.78 -11.08
CA GLY A 263 -31.57 -23.59 -11.85
C GLY A 263 -30.93 -22.20 -11.77
N TYR A 264 -31.42 -21.28 -10.93
CA TYR A 264 -30.87 -19.92 -10.87
C TYR A 264 -29.41 -19.91 -10.37
N ALA A 265 -29.12 -20.63 -9.29
CA ALA A 265 -27.80 -20.63 -8.68
C ALA A 265 -26.73 -21.16 -9.66
N GLU A 266 -27.01 -22.28 -10.31
CA GLU A 266 -26.14 -22.89 -11.31
C GLU A 266 -25.93 -21.98 -12.53
N ALA A 267 -27.01 -21.34 -13.00
CA ALA A 267 -26.92 -20.37 -14.08
C ALA A 267 -26.09 -19.14 -13.67
N ALA A 268 -26.24 -18.63 -12.45
CA ALA A 268 -25.48 -17.51 -11.94
C ALA A 268 -23.99 -17.84 -11.85
N GLU A 269 -23.63 -19.01 -11.31
CA GLU A 269 -22.25 -19.50 -11.28
C GLU A 269 -21.67 -19.64 -12.68
N ARG A 270 -22.44 -20.21 -13.62
CA ARG A 270 -22.03 -20.35 -15.03
C ARG A 270 -21.79 -19.00 -15.70
N MET A 271 -22.65 -18.00 -15.44
CA MET A 271 -22.47 -16.65 -15.99
C MET A 271 -21.22 -15.98 -15.44
N LEU A 272 -20.90 -16.18 -14.16
CA LEU A 272 -19.67 -15.67 -13.55
C LEU A 272 -18.42 -16.33 -14.14
N GLU A 273 -18.44 -17.65 -14.30
CA GLU A 273 -17.36 -18.41 -14.92
C GLU A 273 -17.09 -17.89 -16.35
N LEU A 274 -18.13 -17.77 -17.17
CA LEU A 274 -18.04 -17.29 -18.55
C LEU A 274 -17.61 -15.83 -18.65
N ALA A 275 -18.16 -14.96 -17.80
CA ALA A 275 -17.79 -13.54 -17.76
C ALA A 275 -16.30 -13.39 -17.42
N SER A 276 -15.80 -14.16 -16.45
CA SER A 276 -14.40 -14.11 -16.02
C SER A 276 -13.38 -14.45 -17.11
N ARG A 277 -13.82 -15.12 -18.17
CA ARG A 277 -13.00 -15.52 -19.32
C ARG A 277 -13.06 -14.54 -20.49
N GLN A 278 -13.91 -13.51 -20.41
CA GLN A 278 -14.04 -12.54 -21.48
C GLN A 278 -12.86 -11.55 -21.47
N PRO A 279 -12.35 -11.16 -22.64
CA PRO A 279 -11.42 -10.05 -22.76
C PRO A 279 -11.99 -8.79 -22.10
N GLY A 280 -11.16 -8.13 -21.30
CA GLY A 280 -11.50 -6.89 -20.60
C GLY A 280 -12.31 -7.05 -19.31
N TYR A 281 -12.58 -8.27 -18.84
CA TYR A 281 -13.18 -8.48 -17.53
C TYR A 281 -12.19 -8.15 -16.39
N LEU A 282 -12.65 -7.40 -15.39
CA LEU A 282 -11.84 -6.90 -14.28
C LEU A 282 -12.27 -7.42 -12.90
N GLY A 283 -13.45 -8.04 -12.80
CA GLY A 283 -13.96 -8.62 -11.56
C GLY A 283 -15.47 -8.44 -11.37
N VAL A 284 -15.97 -8.94 -10.25
CA VAL A 284 -17.38 -8.85 -9.86
C VAL A 284 -17.52 -8.74 -8.35
N GLU A 285 -18.56 -8.06 -7.90
CA GLU A 285 -19.08 -8.06 -6.54
C GLU A 285 -20.56 -8.42 -6.59
N SER A 286 -21.05 -9.21 -5.63
CA SER A 286 -22.47 -9.53 -5.56
C SER A 286 -22.93 -9.63 -4.11
N VAL A 287 -24.09 -9.05 -3.82
CA VAL A 287 -24.78 -9.17 -2.54
C VAL A 287 -26.26 -9.47 -2.78
N ARG A 288 -26.86 -10.27 -1.90
CA ARG A 288 -28.28 -10.61 -1.92
C ARG A 288 -28.83 -10.40 -0.52
N GLY A 289 -29.87 -9.59 -0.39
CA GLY A 289 -30.60 -9.43 0.86
C GLY A 289 -31.63 -10.55 1.06
N ALA A 290 -32.00 -10.79 2.32
CA ALA A 290 -33.03 -11.76 2.69
C ALA A 290 -34.42 -11.44 2.09
N ASN A 291 -34.64 -10.18 1.70
CA ASN A 291 -35.85 -9.72 1.01
C ASN A 291 -35.85 -10.03 -0.51
N GLY A 292 -34.86 -10.76 -1.01
CA GLY A 292 -34.75 -11.12 -2.43
C GLY A 292 -34.19 -10.02 -3.34
N PHE A 293 -33.90 -8.82 -2.81
CA PHE A 293 -33.18 -7.79 -3.56
C PHE A 293 -31.70 -8.15 -3.65
N GLY A 294 -31.13 -8.05 -4.85
CA GLY A 294 -29.71 -8.32 -5.08
C GLY A 294 -29.07 -7.27 -5.97
N ILE A 295 -27.79 -7.00 -5.69
CA ILE A 295 -26.94 -6.19 -6.55
C ILE A 295 -25.77 -7.06 -6.97
N THR A 296 -25.51 -7.10 -8.28
CA THR A 296 -24.30 -7.66 -8.87
C THR A 296 -23.62 -6.55 -9.66
N VAL A 297 -22.38 -6.22 -9.33
CA VAL A 297 -21.57 -5.24 -10.06
C VAL A 297 -20.43 -5.97 -10.75
N SER A 298 -20.40 -5.98 -12.07
CA SER A 298 -19.27 -6.50 -12.85
C SER A 298 -18.45 -5.36 -13.44
N TYR A 299 -17.15 -5.55 -13.55
CA TYR A 299 -16.21 -4.49 -13.90
C TYR A 299 -15.44 -4.84 -15.17
N TRP A 300 -15.23 -3.85 -16.03
CA TRP A 300 -14.76 -4.03 -17.40
C TRP A 300 -13.84 -2.90 -17.84
N ASP A 301 -12.81 -3.20 -18.62
CA ASP A 301 -11.85 -2.19 -19.11
C ASP A 301 -12.45 -1.19 -20.11
N SER A 302 -13.55 -1.58 -20.77
CA SER A 302 -14.13 -0.83 -21.87
C SER A 302 -15.60 -1.16 -22.09
N GLU A 303 -16.36 -0.21 -22.63
CA GLU A 303 -17.72 -0.51 -23.11
C GLU A 303 -17.74 -1.52 -24.26
N ALA A 304 -16.65 -1.61 -25.03
CA ALA A 304 -16.52 -2.59 -26.10
C ALA A 304 -16.52 -4.01 -25.54
N ALA A 305 -15.78 -4.26 -24.45
CA ALA A 305 -15.79 -5.53 -23.73
C ALA A 305 -17.19 -5.85 -23.16
N ILE A 306 -17.86 -4.87 -22.55
CA ILE A 306 -19.24 -5.02 -22.07
C ILE A 306 -20.19 -5.43 -23.21
N ARG A 307 -20.10 -4.72 -24.36
CA ARG A 307 -20.91 -5.02 -25.55
C ARG A 307 -20.59 -6.39 -26.13
N ALA A 308 -19.34 -6.83 -26.10
CA ALA A 308 -18.95 -8.18 -26.50
C ALA A 308 -19.59 -9.24 -25.57
N TRP A 309 -19.48 -9.05 -24.25
CA TRP A 309 -20.10 -9.95 -23.27
C TRP A 309 -21.63 -10.01 -23.40
N SER A 310 -22.30 -8.89 -23.64
CA SER A 310 -23.77 -8.86 -23.86
C SER A 310 -24.21 -9.66 -25.10
N ARG A 311 -23.30 -9.91 -26.05
CA ARG A 311 -23.55 -10.69 -27.27
C ARG A 311 -23.18 -12.16 -27.14
N HIS A 312 -22.56 -12.57 -26.03
CA HIS A 312 -22.19 -13.96 -25.80
C HIS A 312 -23.45 -14.85 -25.77
N ALA A 313 -23.45 -15.95 -26.53
CA ALA A 313 -24.65 -16.75 -26.77
C ALA A 313 -25.32 -17.23 -25.47
N GLU A 314 -24.57 -17.94 -24.61
CA GLU A 314 -25.08 -18.43 -23.31
C GLU A 314 -25.56 -17.29 -22.40
N HIS A 315 -24.97 -16.10 -22.49
CA HIS A 315 -25.38 -14.95 -21.67
C HIS A 315 -26.72 -14.38 -22.16
N ARG A 316 -26.95 -14.33 -23.49
CA ARG A 316 -28.25 -13.93 -24.03
C ARG A 316 -29.35 -14.91 -23.64
N ASP A 317 -29.05 -16.21 -23.66
CA ASP A 317 -30.00 -17.25 -23.29
C ASP A 317 -30.35 -17.15 -21.79
N ALA A 318 -29.34 -16.96 -20.94
CA ALA A 318 -29.54 -16.71 -19.51
C ALA A 318 -30.33 -15.41 -19.23
N GLN A 319 -30.11 -14.34 -20.02
CA GLN A 319 -30.90 -13.11 -19.91
C GLN A 319 -32.36 -13.31 -20.33
N ALA A 320 -32.60 -14.09 -21.38
CA ALA A 320 -33.96 -14.40 -21.84
C ALA A 320 -34.70 -15.23 -20.78
N ARG A 321 -34.05 -16.28 -20.25
CA ARG A 321 -34.60 -17.10 -19.17
C ARG A 321 -34.81 -16.29 -17.89
N GLY A 322 -33.85 -15.45 -17.51
CA GLY A 322 -33.95 -14.61 -16.33
C GLY A 322 -35.15 -13.65 -16.34
N ARG A 323 -35.52 -13.11 -17.51
CA ARG A 323 -36.73 -12.27 -17.68
C ARG A 323 -38.03 -13.04 -17.49
N HIS A 324 -38.04 -14.33 -17.81
CA HIS A 324 -39.23 -15.18 -17.74
C HIS A 324 -39.35 -15.84 -16.36
N ASP A 325 -38.25 -16.41 -15.85
CA ASP A 325 -38.25 -17.29 -14.68
C ASP A 325 -37.79 -16.57 -13.41
N TRP A 326 -36.59 -15.95 -13.43
CA TRP A 326 -35.84 -15.69 -12.19
C TRP A 326 -36.01 -14.30 -11.58
N TYR A 327 -36.44 -13.31 -12.36
CA TYR A 327 -36.53 -11.93 -11.89
C TYR A 327 -37.96 -11.38 -12.01
N ALA A 328 -38.50 -10.89 -10.89
CA ALA A 328 -39.74 -10.10 -10.90
C ALA A 328 -39.51 -8.70 -11.50
N GLY A 329 -38.26 -8.23 -11.48
CA GLY A 329 -37.82 -7.00 -12.12
C GLY A 329 -36.32 -6.77 -11.91
N PHE A 330 -35.69 -6.06 -12.83
CA PHE A 330 -34.30 -5.65 -12.69
C PHE A 330 -34.00 -4.34 -13.42
N SER A 331 -32.88 -3.72 -13.08
CA SER A 331 -32.28 -2.61 -13.80
C SER A 331 -30.78 -2.87 -14.00
N ALA A 332 -30.26 -2.46 -15.16
CA ALA A 332 -28.83 -2.48 -15.45
C ALA A 332 -28.37 -1.05 -15.73
N ARG A 333 -27.28 -0.62 -15.08
CA ARG A 333 -26.63 0.67 -15.33
C ARG A 333 -25.18 0.45 -15.70
N ILE A 334 -24.70 1.17 -16.70
CA ILE A 334 -23.28 1.18 -17.06
C ILE A 334 -22.73 2.53 -16.60
N ALA A 335 -21.71 2.50 -15.75
CA ALA A 335 -21.05 3.69 -15.22
C ALA A 335 -19.56 3.63 -15.50
N ARG A 336 -18.94 4.77 -15.79
CA ARG A 336 -17.48 4.90 -15.86
C ARG A 336 -16.94 5.24 -14.48
N VAL A 337 -16.06 4.41 -13.96
CA VAL A 337 -15.34 4.62 -12.70
C VAL A 337 -14.09 5.43 -13.01
N GLU A 338 -14.11 6.70 -12.65
CA GLU A 338 -12.95 7.59 -12.82
C GLU A 338 -11.91 7.40 -11.71
N ARG A 339 -12.34 6.99 -10.51
CA ARG A 339 -11.50 6.86 -9.30
C ARG A 339 -12.07 5.79 -8.38
N GLU A 340 -11.21 5.05 -7.70
CA GLU A 340 -11.59 4.10 -6.65
C GLU A 340 -10.81 4.38 -5.35
N TYR A 341 -11.46 4.12 -4.22
CA TYR A 341 -10.89 4.27 -2.88
C TYR A 341 -11.36 3.11 -2.03
N ALA A 342 -10.51 2.65 -1.11
CA ALA A 342 -10.86 1.55 -0.23
C ALA A 342 -10.49 1.82 1.23
N PHE A 343 -11.35 1.37 2.13
CA PHE A 343 -11.11 1.28 3.56
C PHE A 343 -11.16 -0.20 3.94
N PRO A 344 -10.01 -0.82 4.26
CA PRO A 344 -9.98 -2.22 4.67
C PRO A 344 -10.79 -2.42 5.95
N ALA A 345 -11.55 -3.51 6.03
CA ALA A 345 -12.05 -3.97 7.32
C ALA A 345 -10.87 -4.27 8.24
N GLN A 346 -10.94 -3.84 9.50
CA GLN A 346 -10.00 -4.32 10.51
C GLN A 346 -10.24 -5.82 10.70
N PRO A 347 -9.18 -6.63 10.84
CA PRO A 347 -9.38 -8.01 11.28
C PRO A 347 -10.12 -7.94 12.61
N ASP A 348 -11.22 -8.70 12.72
CA ASP A 348 -11.96 -8.84 13.98
C ASP A 348 -10.94 -9.20 15.06
N THR A 349 -10.67 -8.26 15.97
CA THR A 349 -10.07 -8.57 17.25
C THR A 349 -11.12 -9.34 18.02
N ALA A 350 -11.25 -10.63 17.70
CA ALA A 350 -11.95 -11.59 18.53
C ALA A 350 -11.34 -11.45 19.93
N GLN A 351 -12.22 -11.06 20.86
CA GLN A 351 -11.96 -10.88 22.27
C GLN A 351 -11.13 -12.06 22.79
N SER A 352 -9.86 -11.82 23.15
CA SER A 352 -9.19 -12.70 24.09
C SER A 352 -10.00 -12.63 25.39
N PRO A 353 -10.52 -13.75 25.91
CA PRO A 353 -11.17 -13.71 27.21
C PRO A 353 -10.11 -13.30 28.22
N ALA A 354 -10.39 -12.24 28.98
CA ALA A 354 -9.60 -11.86 30.13
C ALA A 354 -9.48 -13.10 31.02
N SER A 355 -8.26 -13.63 31.13
CA SER A 355 -7.94 -14.68 32.07
C SER A 355 -7.78 -14.03 33.43
N SER A 356 -8.81 -14.20 34.27
CA SER A 356 -8.80 -13.90 35.70
C SER A 356 -8.05 -14.97 36.48
#